data_AF-A0A835KLB6-F1
#
_entry.id   AF-A0A835KLB6-F1
#
_cell.length_a   1.000
_cell.length_b   1.000
_cell.length_c   1.000
_cell.angle_alpha   90.00
_cell.angle_beta   90.00
_cell.angle_gamma   90.00
#
_symmetry.space_group_name_H-M   'P 1'
#
loop_
_entity.id
_entity.type
_entity.pdbx_description
1 polymer ?
#
loop_
_entity_poly.entity_id
_entity_poly.type
_entity_poly.pdbx_seq_one_letter_code
_entity_poly.pdbx_strand_id
1 'polypeptide(L)'
;MHHGRINSRASLFHRNIRTFEESYCEHCNEVVETIEHIFILCLNARGVWNRLGVSSRPDSWRHPWLLGTELQLPPSVHHDVILLILWHIWKARNAVIFDHQTSTPRVVLQRVLHDMDPWRCRYKKLSSQWTTSRACIRNCL
;
A
#
# COMPACT_ATOMS: atom_id res chain seq x y z
N MET A 1 10.57 13.72 -10.71
CA MET A 1 9.93 13.39 -9.41
C MET A 1 8.53 14.00 -9.37
N HIS A 2 7.48 13.19 -9.32
CA HIS A 2 6.08 13.64 -9.38
C HIS A 2 5.54 13.97 -7.98
N HIS A 3 5.93 15.11 -7.41
CA HIS A 3 5.37 15.58 -6.13
C HIS A 3 3.93 16.09 -6.35
N GLY A 4 2.98 15.68 -5.50
CA GLY A 4 1.64 16.28 -5.43
C GLY A 4 0.50 15.67 -6.26
N ARG A 5 0.69 14.49 -6.89
CA ARG A 5 -0.41 13.78 -7.59
C ARG A 5 -1.30 12.96 -6.67
N ILE A 6 -0.77 12.51 -5.53
CA ILE A 6 -1.54 11.72 -4.55
C ILE A 6 -2.25 12.70 -3.60
N ASN A 7 -3.58 12.63 -3.56
CA ASN A 7 -4.42 13.49 -2.74
C ASN A 7 -4.41 13.06 -1.26
N SER A 8 -3.27 13.26 -0.62
CA SER A 8 -3.17 13.19 0.85
C SER A 8 -3.93 14.36 1.49
N ARG A 9 -4.47 14.18 2.70
CA ARG A 9 -5.21 15.27 3.37
C ARG A 9 -4.32 16.45 3.71
N ALA A 10 -3.05 16.23 4.03
CA ALA A 10 -2.05 17.31 4.15
C ALA A 10 -1.93 18.14 2.86
N SER A 11 -1.96 17.49 1.69
CA SER A 11 -1.92 18.21 0.40
C SER A 11 -3.22 18.99 0.13
N LEU A 12 -4.37 18.49 0.59
CA LEU A 12 -5.64 19.21 0.47
C LEU A 12 -5.70 20.42 1.39
N PHE A 13 -5.15 20.32 2.60
CA PHE A 13 -4.98 21.44 3.52
C PHE A 13 -4.09 22.54 2.90
N HIS A 14 -2.91 22.18 2.38
CA HIS A 14 -2.03 23.16 1.71
C HIS A 14 -2.66 23.83 0.47
N ARG A 15 -3.71 23.22 -0.11
CA ARG A 15 -4.48 23.79 -1.22
C ARG A 15 -5.71 24.58 -0.76
N ASN A 16 -5.87 24.80 0.54
CA ASN A 16 -7.03 25.45 1.17
C ASN A 16 -8.37 24.73 0.84
N ILE A 17 -8.34 23.42 0.62
CA ILE A 17 -9.55 22.60 0.36
C ILE A 17 -10.12 22.02 1.67
N ARG A 18 -9.27 21.81 2.67
CA ARG A 18 -9.62 21.28 4.00
C ARG A 18 -9.01 22.14 5.10
N THR A 19 -9.61 22.10 6.29
CA THR A 19 -9.04 22.69 7.51
C THR A 19 -7.85 21.88 8.03
N PHE A 20 -7.14 22.42 9.02
CA PHE A 20 -6.00 21.73 9.63
C PHE A 20 -6.45 20.49 10.42
N GLU A 21 -7.57 20.59 11.13
CA GLU A 21 -8.19 19.51 11.89
C GLU A 21 -8.63 18.37 10.95
N GLU A 22 -9.12 18.73 9.76
CA GLU A 22 -9.42 17.78 8.71
C GLU A 22 -8.17 17.25 7.98
N SER A 23 -6.95 17.65 8.34
CA SER A 23 -5.73 17.09 7.72
C SER A 23 -5.30 15.75 8.32
N TYR A 24 -5.90 15.35 9.45
CA TYR A 24 -5.56 14.11 10.14
C TYR A 24 -6.01 12.86 9.39
N CYS A 25 -5.27 11.77 9.58
CA CYS A 25 -5.59 10.47 9.01
C CYS A 25 -6.82 9.87 9.68
N GLU A 26 -7.84 9.50 8.90
CA GLU A 26 -9.09 8.89 9.41
C GLU A 26 -8.89 7.53 10.12
N HIS A 27 -7.71 6.91 9.95
CA HIS A 27 -7.36 5.69 10.69
C HIS A 27 -6.68 5.96 12.03
N CYS A 28 -5.90 7.03 12.12
CA CYS A 28 -5.08 7.33 13.29
C CYS A 28 -5.65 8.47 14.16
N ASN A 29 -6.52 9.30 13.58
CA ASN A 29 -7.23 10.45 14.14
C ASN A 29 -6.38 11.60 14.73
N GLU A 30 -5.08 11.38 14.97
CA GLU A 30 -4.23 12.36 15.66
C GLU A 30 -2.96 12.74 14.86
N VAL A 31 -2.76 12.11 13.70
CA VAL A 31 -1.55 12.30 12.88
C VAL A 31 -1.94 12.87 11.53
N VAL A 32 -1.26 13.93 11.10
CA VAL A 32 -1.44 14.54 9.77
C VAL A 32 -1.16 13.51 8.68
N GLU A 33 -2.12 13.34 7.78
CA GLU A 33 -2.03 12.36 6.70
C GLU A 33 -1.17 12.89 5.54
N THR A 34 0.12 12.54 5.56
CA THR A 34 1.06 12.75 4.45
C THR A 34 1.14 11.51 3.55
N ILE A 35 1.78 11.61 2.37
CA ILE A 35 2.03 10.44 1.49
C ILE A 35 2.81 9.36 2.24
N GLU A 36 3.85 9.77 2.98
CA GLU A 36 4.62 8.86 3.82
C GLU A 36 3.74 8.19 4.88
N HIS A 37 2.85 8.97 5.52
CA HIS A 37 1.92 8.40 6.48
C HIS A 37 1.01 7.35 5.82
N ILE A 38 0.42 7.65 4.67
CA ILE A 38 -0.50 6.73 3.98
C ILE A 38 0.15 5.38 3.66
N PHE A 39 1.39 5.38 3.17
CA PHE A 39 2.02 4.16 2.68
C PHE A 39 2.94 3.47 3.68
N ILE A 40 3.45 4.18 4.70
CA ILE A 40 4.52 3.68 5.58
C ILE A 40 4.15 3.79 7.05
N LEU A 41 3.71 4.96 7.53
CA LEU A 41 3.61 5.21 8.97
C LEU A 41 2.23 4.95 9.56
N CYS A 42 1.17 4.94 8.76
CA CYS A 42 -0.19 4.67 9.20
C CYS A 42 -0.28 3.29 9.86
N LEU A 43 -1.04 3.19 10.97
CA LEU A 43 -1.21 1.94 11.71
C LEU A 43 -1.65 0.78 10.81
N ASN A 44 -2.54 1.05 9.86
CA ASN A 44 -3.00 0.04 8.90
C ASN A 44 -1.87 -0.37 7.93
N ALA A 45 -1.16 0.60 7.34
CA ALA A 45 -0.05 0.33 6.43
C ALA A 45 1.10 -0.44 7.10
N ARG A 46 1.49 -0.03 8.32
CA ARG A 46 2.47 -0.76 9.13
C ARG A 46 2.02 -2.19 9.40
N GLY A 47 0.74 -2.41 9.71
CA GLY A 47 0.18 -3.74 9.88
C GLY A 47 0.31 -4.61 8.63
N VAL A 48 0.18 -4.03 7.43
CA VAL A 48 0.36 -4.75 6.17
C VAL A 48 1.82 -5.14 5.98
N TRP A 49 2.76 -4.20 6.14
CA TRP A 49 4.19 -4.48 6.01
C TRP A 49 4.71 -5.48 7.05
N ASN A 50 4.24 -5.36 8.30
CA ASN A 50 4.61 -6.27 9.38
C ASN A 50 4.18 -7.72 9.08
N ARG A 51 2.98 -7.92 8.53
CA ARG A 51 2.51 -9.26 8.10
C ARG A 51 3.37 -9.85 6.99
N LEU A 52 3.84 -9.00 6.09
CA LEU A 52 4.77 -9.36 5.02
C LEU A 52 6.21 -9.56 5.51
N GLY A 53 6.51 -9.27 6.78
CA GLY A 53 7.89 -9.31 7.29
C GLY A 53 8.80 -8.24 6.68
N VAL A 54 8.23 -7.15 6.16
CA VAL A 54 8.96 -6.06 5.50
C VAL A 54 9.20 -4.93 6.47
N SER A 55 10.46 -4.51 6.61
CA SER A 55 10.83 -3.38 7.47
C SER A 55 10.67 -2.07 6.71
N SER A 56 9.48 -1.47 6.77
CA SER A 56 9.23 -0.18 6.14
C SER A 56 9.89 0.96 6.94
N ARG A 57 10.95 1.57 6.40
CA ARG A 57 11.63 2.73 7.01
C ARG A 57 11.00 4.05 6.54
N PRO A 58 11.12 5.15 7.33
CA PRO A 58 10.89 6.49 6.80
C PRO A 58 11.63 6.70 5.47
N ASP A 59 11.07 7.51 4.58
CA ASP A 59 11.51 7.76 3.19
C ASP A 59 11.43 6.60 2.19
N SER A 60 11.15 5.37 2.62
CA SER A 60 11.09 4.21 1.68
C SER A 60 10.01 4.38 0.60
N TRP A 61 8.97 5.19 0.87
CA TRP A 61 7.94 5.53 -0.12
C TRP A 61 8.50 6.31 -1.33
N ARG A 62 9.64 6.99 -1.20
CA ARG A 62 10.33 7.71 -2.29
C ARG A 62 11.05 6.76 -3.23
N HIS A 63 11.32 5.55 -2.77
CA HIS A 63 11.95 4.47 -3.51
C HIS A 63 11.12 3.19 -3.43
N PRO A 64 9.89 3.15 -4.00
CA PRO A 64 9.03 1.97 -3.92
C PRO A 64 9.71 0.69 -4.45
N TRP A 65 10.65 0.81 -5.38
CA TRP A 65 11.44 -0.31 -5.90
C TRP A 65 12.36 -0.98 -4.88
N LEU A 66 12.67 -0.31 -3.77
CA LEU A 66 13.45 -0.85 -2.65
C LEU A 66 12.56 -1.42 -1.54
N LEU A 67 11.23 -1.25 -1.60
CA LEU A 67 10.32 -1.84 -0.63
C LEU A 67 10.16 -3.34 -0.91
N GLY A 68 10.10 -4.14 0.16
CA GLY A 68 9.77 -5.56 0.07
C GLY A 68 10.90 -6.45 -0.44
N THR A 69 12.14 -5.97 -0.42
CA THR A 69 13.34 -6.77 -0.71
C THR A 69 13.43 -8.03 0.16
N GLU A 70 12.90 -7.96 1.38
CA GLU A 70 12.84 -9.04 2.37
C GLU A 70 11.91 -10.19 1.95
N LEU A 71 10.93 -9.92 1.08
CA LEU A 71 10.02 -10.93 0.54
C LEU A 71 10.70 -11.88 -0.45
N GLN A 72 11.91 -11.53 -0.93
CA GLN A 72 12.67 -12.33 -1.90
C GLN A 72 11.84 -12.70 -3.15
N LEU A 73 10.95 -11.79 -3.58
CA LEU A 73 10.12 -12.01 -4.76
C LEU A 73 11.01 -12.09 -6.01
N PRO A 74 10.59 -12.85 -7.05
CA PRO A 74 11.33 -12.87 -8.30
C PRO A 74 11.48 -11.45 -8.87
N PRO A 75 12.69 -11.02 -9.27
CA PRO A 75 12.95 -9.63 -9.69
C PRO A 75 12.04 -9.14 -10.82
N SER A 76 11.62 -10.06 -11.69
CA SER A 76 10.76 -9.78 -12.84
C SER A 76 9.32 -9.41 -12.49
N VAL A 77 8.85 -9.70 -11.27
CA VAL A 77 7.49 -9.37 -10.79
C VAL A 77 7.50 -8.55 -9.51
N HIS A 78 8.66 -8.38 -8.87
CA HIS A 78 8.81 -7.69 -7.59
C HIS A 78 8.13 -6.31 -7.59
N HIS A 79 8.49 -5.45 -8.52
CA HIS A 79 7.95 -4.08 -8.61
C HIS A 79 6.44 -4.06 -8.74
N ASP A 80 5.88 -4.93 -9.58
CA ASP A 80 4.44 -4.97 -9.83
C ASP A 80 3.67 -5.46 -8.60
N VAL A 81 4.21 -6.43 -7.86
CA VAL A 81 3.62 -6.90 -6.60
C VAL A 81 3.65 -5.79 -5.55
N ILE A 82 4.76 -5.05 -5.42
CA ILE A 82 4.87 -3.91 -4.51
C ILE A 82 3.89 -2.80 -4.88
N LEU A 83 3.78 -2.47 -6.16
CA LEU A 83 2.79 -1.49 -6.65
C LEU A 83 1.35 -1.95 -6.37
N LEU A 84 1.07 -3.24 -6.49
CA LEU A 84 -0.24 -3.79 -6.16
C LEU A 84 -0.52 -3.67 -4.64
N ILE A 85 0.44 -3.96 -3.78
CA ILE A 85 0.30 -3.78 -2.33
C ILE A 85 0.04 -2.31 -1.97
N LEU A 86 0.84 -1.39 -2.50
CA LEU A 86 0.66 0.06 -2.31
C LEU A 86 -0.72 0.52 -2.79
N TRP A 87 -1.17 0.01 -3.94
CA TRP A 87 -2.50 0.28 -4.47
C TRP A 87 -3.61 -0.17 -3.51
N HIS A 88 -3.49 -1.36 -2.92
CA HIS A 88 -4.49 -1.85 -1.97
C HIS A 88 -4.47 -1.13 -0.62
N ILE A 89 -3.31 -0.65 -0.16
CA ILE A 89 -3.22 0.27 0.99
C ILE A 89 -3.96 1.58 0.68
N TRP A 90 -3.73 2.16 -0.50
CA TRP A 90 -4.44 3.35 -0.96
C TRP A 90 -5.95 3.14 -1.05
N LYS A 91 -6.40 2.01 -1.63
CA LYS A 91 -7.82 1.64 -1.68
C LYS A 91 -8.44 1.52 -0.28
N ALA A 92 -7.74 0.87 0.65
CA ALA A 92 -8.22 0.72 2.02
C ALA A 92 -8.39 2.09 2.72
N ARG A 93 -7.44 3.01 2.54
CA ARG A 93 -7.55 4.39 3.02
C ARG A 93 -8.76 5.11 2.41
N ASN A 94 -9.00 4.97 1.11
CA ASN A 94 -10.13 5.62 0.45
C ASN A 94 -11.48 5.05 0.92
N ALA A 95 -11.57 3.75 1.18
CA ALA A 95 -12.78 3.13 1.70
C ALA A 95 -13.18 3.69 3.07
N VAL A 96 -12.22 4.07 3.92
CA VAL A 96 -12.53 4.76 5.18
C VAL A 96 -13.15 6.14 4.93
N ILE A 97 -12.62 6.88 3.97
CA ILE A 97 -13.04 8.27 3.71
C ILE A 97 -14.38 8.36 3.00
N PHE A 98 -14.61 7.50 2.01
CA PHE A 98 -15.79 7.59 1.14
C PHE A 98 -16.89 6.61 1.52
N ASP A 99 -16.51 5.45 2.07
CA ASP A 99 -17.45 4.37 2.38
C ASP A 99 -17.59 4.11 3.89
N HIS A 100 -16.86 4.84 4.74
CA HIS A 100 -16.78 4.63 6.19
C HIS A 100 -16.42 3.18 6.59
N GLN A 101 -15.69 2.48 5.72
CA GLN A 101 -15.33 1.08 5.90
C GLN A 101 -13.86 0.91 6.23
N THR A 102 -13.57 0.40 7.42
CA THR A 102 -12.22 0.02 7.82
C THR A 102 -11.87 -1.38 7.30
N SER A 103 -10.63 -1.55 6.87
CA SER A 103 -10.11 -2.84 6.42
C SER A 103 -8.88 -3.20 7.24
N THR A 104 -8.90 -4.37 7.87
CA THR A 104 -7.73 -4.85 8.61
C THR A 104 -6.58 -5.16 7.65
N PRO A 105 -5.32 -5.13 8.10
CA PRO A 105 -4.18 -5.47 7.26
C PRO A 105 -4.30 -6.82 6.54
N ARG A 106 -4.92 -7.81 7.20
CA ARG A 106 -5.20 -9.12 6.62
C ARG A 106 -6.16 -9.03 5.43
N VAL A 107 -7.25 -8.26 5.58
CA VAL A 107 -8.23 -8.05 4.50
C VAL A 107 -7.59 -7.29 3.34
N VAL A 108 -6.69 -6.35 3.60
CA VAL A 108 -5.92 -5.66 2.55
C VAL A 108 -5.11 -6.68 1.73
N LEU A 109 -4.36 -7.57 2.39
CA LEU A 109 -3.57 -8.62 1.72
C LEU A 109 -4.44 -9.65 1.00
N GLN A 110 -5.60 -10.02 1.54
CA GLN A 110 -6.56 -10.89 0.84
C GLN A 110 -7.04 -10.25 -0.47
N ARG A 111 -7.31 -8.94 -0.47
CA ARG A 111 -7.67 -8.21 -1.68
C ARG A 111 -6.52 -8.14 -2.68
N VAL A 112 -5.27 -8.00 -2.21
CA VAL A 112 -4.08 -8.10 -3.08
C VAL A 112 -4.06 -9.44 -3.81
N LEU A 113 -4.19 -10.55 -3.07
CA LEU A 113 -4.20 -11.90 -3.66
C LEU A 113 -5.34 -12.11 -4.65
N HIS A 114 -6.53 -11.60 -4.33
CA HIS A 114 -7.68 -11.65 -5.22
C HIS A 114 -7.40 -10.90 -6.54
N ASP A 115 -6.84 -9.69 -6.46
CA ASP A 115 -6.52 -8.90 -7.65
C ASP A 115 -5.30 -9.45 -8.42
N MET A 116 -4.47 -10.31 -7.82
CA MET A 116 -3.39 -10.99 -8.55
C MET A 116 -3.90 -12.00 -9.59
N ASP A 117 -5.11 -12.56 -9.42
CA ASP A 117 -5.64 -13.59 -10.31
C ASP A 117 -5.99 -13.02 -11.71
N PRO A 118 -6.74 -11.91 -11.84
CA PRO A 118 -6.95 -11.23 -13.12
C PRO A 118 -5.63 -10.79 -13.79
N TRP A 119 -4.62 -10.40 -13.01
CA TRP A 119 -3.34 -9.92 -13.54
C TRP A 119 -2.48 -11.04 -14.15
N ARG A 120 -2.79 -12.32 -13.85
CA ARG A 120 -2.08 -13.48 -14.43
C ARG A 120 -1.97 -13.43 -15.95
N CYS A 121 -2.96 -12.86 -16.63
CA CYS A 121 -2.94 -12.73 -18.10
C CYS A 121 -1.78 -11.87 -18.63
N ARG A 122 -1.27 -10.92 -17.84
CA ARG A 122 -0.13 -10.05 -18.19
C ARG A 122 1.22 -10.78 -18.03
N TYR A 123 1.28 -11.77 -17.15
CA TYR A 123 2.50 -12.52 -16.81
C TYR A 123 2.52 -13.93 -17.40
N LYS A 124 1.89 -14.17 -18.56
CA LYS A 124 1.88 -15.51 -19.20
C LYS A 124 3.30 -16.09 -19.39
N LYS A 125 4.25 -15.25 -19.81
CA LYS A 125 5.67 -15.62 -19.96
C LYS A 125 6.44 -15.76 -18.63
N LEU A 126 5.88 -15.23 -17.55
CA LEU A 126 6.44 -15.23 -16.20
C LEU A 126 5.51 -15.95 -15.20
N SER A 127 4.78 -16.97 -15.68
CA SER A 127 3.69 -17.59 -14.92
C SER A 127 4.17 -18.28 -13.65
N SER A 128 5.36 -18.89 -13.69
CA SER A 128 6.01 -19.48 -12.53
C SER A 128 6.35 -18.41 -11.49
N GLN A 129 7.02 -17.33 -11.90
CA GLN A 129 7.41 -16.24 -11.01
C GLN A 129 6.19 -15.57 -10.36
N TRP A 130 5.13 -15.34 -11.13
CA TRP A 130 3.87 -14.77 -10.63
C TRP A 130 3.16 -15.70 -9.63
N THR A 131 3.19 -17.02 -9.89
CA THR A 131 2.60 -18.00 -8.97
C THR A 131 3.41 -18.07 -7.65
N THR A 132 4.74 -18.01 -7.74
CA THR A 132 5.63 -17.94 -6.58
C THR A 132 5.39 -16.69 -5.75
N SER A 133 5.29 -15.51 -6.38
CA SER A 133 5.00 -14.27 -5.64
C SER A 133 3.63 -14.32 -4.97
N ARG A 134 2.60 -14.86 -5.63
CA ARG A 134 1.27 -15.06 -5.03
C ARG A 134 1.32 -16.04 -3.84
N ALA A 135 2.13 -17.10 -3.92
CA ALA A 135 2.30 -18.04 -2.82
C ALA A 135 3.01 -17.38 -1.62
N CYS A 136 4.04 -16.59 -1.87
CA CYS A 136 4.73 -15.79 -0.85
C CYS A 136 3.74 -14.90 -0.07
N ILE A 137 2.94 -14.07 -0.76
CA ILE A 137 1.96 -13.19 -0.11
C ILE A 137 0.89 -13.99 0.67
N ARG A 138 0.49 -15.16 0.17
CA ARG A 138 -0.52 -16.01 0.83
C ARG A 138 -0.01 -16.60 2.14
N ASN A 139 1.28 -16.92 2.22
CA ASN A 139 1.89 -17.45 3.44
C ASN A 139 1.99 -16.40 4.56
N CYS A 140 1.77 -15.12 4.25
CA CYS A 140 1.80 -13.99 5.19
C CYS A 140 0.41 -13.63 5.78
N LEU A 141 -0.65 -14.39 5.46
CA LEU A 141 -2.04 -14.11 5.86
C LEU A 141 -2.44 -14.59 7.26
#